data_AF-A0A4V1VJ45-F1
#
_entry.id   AF-A0A4V1VJ45-F1
#
_cell.length_a   1.000
_cell.length_b   1.000
_cell.length_c   1.000
_cell.angle_alpha   90.00
_cell.angle_beta   90.00
_cell.angle_gamma   90.00
#
_symmetry.space_group_name_H-M   'P 1'
#
loop_
_entity.id
_entity.type
_entity.pdbx_description
1 polymer ?
#
loop_
_entity_poly.entity_id
_entity_poly.type
_entity_poly.pdbx_seq_one_letter_code
_entity_poly.pdbx_strand_id
1 'polypeptide(L)'
;MPTQLSVNINAIAMLRNRRDLPWPSLTHLSRIALASGAHGLTVHPRPDQRHIRFADLPDIRALIDAEFPGAEFNIEGYPTEEFLVLAESVRPEQVTLVPDDPSQPTSDHGWD
;
A
#
# COMPACT_ATOMS: atom_id res chain seq x y z
N MET A 1 -23.24 3.24 9.26
CA MET A 1 -21.88 3.70 9.62
C MET A 1 -21.46 4.76 8.60
N PRO A 2 -20.68 5.77 8.99
CA PRO A 2 -20.15 6.76 8.04
C PRO A 2 -19.17 6.12 7.07
N THR A 3 -18.96 6.75 5.91
CA THR A 3 -17.93 6.35 4.94
C THR A 3 -16.55 6.39 5.58
N GLN A 4 -15.73 5.37 5.30
CA GLN A 4 -14.35 5.25 5.77
C GLN A 4 -13.37 5.66 4.66
N LEU A 5 -12.24 6.24 5.04
CA LEU A 5 -11.17 6.66 4.14
C LEU A 5 -9.92 5.82 4.39
N SER A 6 -9.46 5.09 3.37
CA SER A 6 -8.12 4.50 3.34
C SER A 6 -7.21 5.35 2.44
N VAL A 7 -6.06 5.78 2.95
CA VAL A 7 -5.14 6.66 2.21
C VAL A 7 -4.17 5.82 1.40
N ASN A 8 -4.21 5.95 0.08
CA ASN A 8 -3.24 5.32 -0.80
C ASN A 8 -1.90 6.08 -0.77
N ILE A 9 -0.83 5.40 -0.39
CA ILE A 9 0.51 6.00 -0.18
C ILE A 9 1.50 5.72 -1.34
N ASN A 10 1.04 5.18 -2.47
CA ASN A 10 1.89 4.86 -3.62
C ASN A 10 2.64 6.08 -4.17
N ALA A 11 1.98 7.24 -4.23
CA ALA A 11 2.59 8.47 -4.76
C ALA A 11 3.76 8.97 -3.90
N ILE A 12 3.73 8.73 -2.59
CA ILE A 12 4.83 9.06 -1.68
C ILE A 12 6.05 8.19 -2.01
N ALA A 13 5.84 6.88 -2.15
CA ALA A 13 6.91 5.94 -2.50
C ALA A 13 7.47 6.23 -3.90
N MET A 14 6.62 6.59 -4.86
CA MET A 14 7.06 7.07 -6.19
C MET A 14 7.95 8.30 -6.07
N LEU A 15 7.59 9.29 -5.25
CA LEU A 15 8.39 10.50 -5.06
C LEU A 15 9.75 10.18 -4.42
N ARG A 16 9.77 9.33 -3.38
CA ARG A 16 11.00 8.82 -2.76
C ARG A 16 11.90 8.14 -3.79
N ASN A 17 11.36 7.23 -4.61
CA ASN A 17 12.15 6.44 -5.55
C ASN A 17 12.85 7.26 -6.65
N ARG A 18 12.45 8.52 -6.87
CA ARG A 18 13.08 9.40 -7.88
C ARG A 18 14.52 9.79 -7.53
N ARG A 19 14.92 9.69 -6.26
CA ARG A 19 16.26 10.05 -5.79
C ARG A 19 16.72 9.09 -4.71
N ASP A 20 18.02 8.86 -4.63
CA ASP A 20 18.62 8.11 -3.52
C ASP A 20 18.78 9.03 -2.30
N LEU A 21 17.65 9.43 -1.73
CA LEU A 21 17.56 10.30 -0.56
C LEU A 21 16.62 9.67 0.46
N PRO A 22 16.82 9.91 1.77
CA PRO A 22 15.97 9.33 2.81
C PRO A 22 14.59 10.01 2.91
N TRP A 23 14.25 10.94 2.00
CA TRP A 23 12.99 11.67 2.00
C TRP A 23 12.28 11.64 0.63
N PRO A 24 10.93 11.70 0.61
CA PRO A 24 10.05 11.67 1.77
C PRO A 24 10.09 10.30 2.49
N SER A 25 9.98 10.33 3.82
CA SER A 25 9.84 9.11 4.62
C SER A 25 8.41 8.59 4.46
N LEU A 26 8.28 7.39 3.90
CA LEU A 26 7.00 6.73 3.67
C LEU A 26 6.27 6.51 5.00
N THR A 27 6.95 5.94 6.00
CA THR A 27 6.39 5.68 7.32
C THR A 27 6.00 6.96 8.07
N HIS A 28 6.79 8.03 7.94
CA HIS A 28 6.44 9.31 8.56
C HIS A 28 5.13 9.89 7.99
N LEU A 29 4.98 9.91 6.66
CA LEU A 29 3.77 10.44 6.04
C LEU A 29 2.55 9.51 6.24
N SER A 30 2.75 8.19 6.27
CA SER A 30 1.73 7.22 6.68
C SER A 30 1.22 7.47 8.10
N ARG A 31 2.12 7.75 9.04
CA ARG A 31 1.76 8.11 10.43
C ARG A 31 0.92 9.39 10.47
N ILE A 32 1.27 10.40 9.67
CA ILE A 32 0.49 11.64 9.58
C ILE A 32 -0.94 11.35 9.08
N ALA A 33 -1.08 10.51 8.05
CA ALA A 33 -2.40 10.15 7.51
C ALA A 33 -3.28 9.48 8.58
N LEU A 34 -2.75 8.47 9.28
CA LEU A 34 -3.46 7.75 10.34
C LEU A 34 -3.77 8.64 11.54
N ALA A 35 -2.80 9.42 12.03
CA ALA A 35 -3.00 10.38 13.12
C ALA A 35 -4.01 11.49 12.77
N SER A 36 -4.23 11.76 11.48
CA SER A 36 -5.23 12.71 10.99
C SER A 36 -6.62 12.11 10.79
N GLY A 37 -6.82 10.84 11.18
CA GLY A 37 -8.13 10.18 11.16
C GLY A 37 -8.43 9.33 9.93
N ALA A 38 -7.41 8.98 9.11
CA ALA A 38 -7.60 7.93 8.12
C ALA A 38 -7.97 6.61 8.80
N HIS A 39 -8.93 5.88 8.23
CA HIS A 39 -9.33 4.56 8.71
C HIS A 39 -8.28 3.50 8.41
N GLY A 40 -7.49 3.70 7.36
CA GLY A 40 -6.51 2.73 6.91
C GLY A 40 -5.50 3.31 5.95
N LEU A 41 -4.59 2.44 5.54
CA LEU A 41 -3.60 2.70 4.49
C LEU A 41 -3.80 1.72 3.35
N THR A 42 -3.61 2.20 2.13
CA THR A 42 -3.63 1.37 0.92
C THR A 42 -2.29 1.43 0.21
N VAL A 43 -1.81 0.28 -0.25
CA VAL A 43 -0.62 0.16 -1.10
C VAL A 43 -0.89 -0.76 -2.28
N HIS A 44 -0.18 -0.52 -3.38
CA HIS A 44 -0.15 -1.44 -4.53
C HIS A 44 1.31 -1.83 -4.80
N PRO A 45 1.82 -2.92 -4.22
CA PRO A 45 3.18 -3.41 -4.49
C PRO A 45 3.23 -4.11 -5.86
N ARG A 46 3.44 -3.35 -6.94
CA ARG A 46 3.60 -3.91 -8.28
C ARG A 46 4.85 -4.79 -8.38
N PRO A 47 4.87 -5.81 -9.26
CA PRO A 47 6.03 -6.70 -9.43
C PRO A 47 7.34 -5.97 -9.78
N ASP A 48 7.24 -4.88 -10.54
CA ASP A 48 8.40 -4.05 -10.92
C ASP A 48 8.85 -3.06 -9.83
N GLN A 49 8.13 -3.00 -8.71
CA GLN A 49 8.41 -2.14 -7.57
C GLN A 49 8.59 -0.65 -7.93
N ARG A 50 7.88 -0.17 -8.96
CA ARG A 50 8.03 1.22 -9.45
C ARG A 50 7.68 2.30 -8.41
N HIS A 51 6.73 2.00 -7.50
CA HIS A 51 6.38 2.86 -6.36
C HIS A 51 6.66 2.17 -5.03
N ILE A 52 5.71 1.39 -4.54
CA ILE A 52 5.88 0.60 -3.32
C ILE A 52 6.83 -0.56 -3.63
N ARG A 53 7.89 -0.67 -2.83
CA ARG A 53 8.82 -1.80 -2.84
C ARG A 53 8.33 -2.84 -1.85
N PHE A 54 8.66 -4.11 -2.05
CA PHE A 54 8.29 -5.16 -1.10
C PHE A 54 8.89 -4.93 0.29
N ALA A 55 10.08 -4.29 0.34
CA ALA A 55 10.73 -3.88 1.57
C ALA A 55 9.95 -2.80 2.37
N ASP A 56 8.99 -2.11 1.75
CA ASP A 56 8.17 -1.10 2.44
C ASP A 56 7.07 -1.75 3.30
N LEU A 57 6.63 -2.97 2.96
CA LEU A 57 5.48 -3.61 3.57
C LEU A 57 5.70 -3.96 5.05
N PRO A 58 6.85 -4.53 5.47
CA PRO A 58 7.12 -4.78 6.89
C PRO A 58 7.13 -3.50 7.73
N ASP A 59 7.69 -2.41 7.19
CA ASP A 59 7.76 -1.12 7.89
C ASP A 59 6.37 -0.50 8.08
N ILE A 60 5.51 -0.59 7.06
CA ILE A 60 4.11 -0.12 7.15
C ILE A 60 3.32 -0.98 8.13
N ARG A 61 3.44 -2.32 8.05
CA ARG A 61 2.77 -3.24 8.97
C ARG A 61 3.19 -2.97 10.43
N ALA A 62 4.49 -2.81 10.68
CA ALA A 62 5.02 -2.51 12.01
C ALA A 62 4.49 -1.17 12.55
N LEU A 63 4.38 -0.14 11.70
CA LEU A 63 3.76 1.14 12.07
C LEU A 63 2.31 0.96 12.51
N ILE A 64 1.50 0.24 11.71
CA ILE A 64 0.09 0.01 12.03
C ILE A 64 -0.03 -0.78 13.34
N ASP A 65 0.73 -1.87 13.50
CA ASP A 65 0.67 -2.71 14.70
C ASP A 65 1.07 -1.97 15.97
N ALA A 66 2.12 -1.14 15.89
CA ALA A 66 2.67 -0.46 17.06
C ALA A 66 1.84 0.77 17.47
N GLU A 67 1.31 1.52 16.50
CA GLU A 67 0.75 2.85 16.75
C GLU A 67 -0.75 2.96 16.42
N PHE A 68 -1.28 2.13 15.52
CA PHE A 68 -2.64 2.24 15.01
C PHE A 68 -3.32 0.86 14.84
N PRO A 69 -3.41 0.02 15.89
CA PRO A 69 -3.85 -1.38 15.77
C PRO A 69 -5.31 -1.56 15.33
N GLY A 70 -6.10 -0.49 15.26
CA GLY A 70 -7.45 -0.49 14.72
C GLY A 70 -7.57 0.00 13.27
N ALA A 71 -6.45 0.35 12.62
CA ALA A 71 -6.43 0.80 11.24
C ALA A 71 -6.36 -0.40 10.28
N GLU A 72 -7.09 -0.31 9.18
CA GLU A 72 -7.07 -1.32 8.12
C GLU A 72 -5.84 -1.14 7.23
N PHE A 73 -5.12 -2.22 6.97
CA PHE A 73 -4.16 -2.28 5.89
C PHE A 73 -4.80 -2.94 4.68
N ASN A 74 -4.81 -2.23 3.55
CA ASN A 74 -5.29 -2.73 2.27
C ASN A 74 -4.13 -2.91 1.28
N ILE A 75 -4.03 -4.08 0.67
CA ILE A 75 -3.07 -4.36 -0.40
C ILE A 75 -3.82 -4.57 -1.71
N GLU A 76 -3.50 -3.75 -2.71
CA GLU A 76 -3.97 -3.87 -4.09
C GLU A 76 -3.00 -4.68 -4.95
N GLY A 77 -3.52 -5.51 -5.85
CA GLY A 77 -2.69 -6.14 -6.88
C GLY A 77 -3.44 -7.09 -7.80
N TYR A 78 -2.78 -7.46 -8.90
CA TYR A 78 -3.26 -8.49 -9.81
C TYR A 78 -3.08 -9.88 -9.15
N PRO A 79 -4.08 -10.78 -9.20
CA PRO A 79 -4.09 -12.06 -8.50
C PRO A 79 -3.16 -13.12 -9.13
N THR A 80 -1.88 -12.77 -9.29
CA THR A 80 -0.80 -13.74 -9.51
C THR A 80 -0.54 -14.55 -8.25
N GLU A 81 0.01 -15.76 -8.40
CA GLU A 81 0.44 -16.59 -7.28
C GLU A 81 1.43 -15.83 -6.38
N GLU A 82 2.38 -15.12 -6.98
CA GLU A 82 3.38 -14.32 -6.26
C GLU A 82 2.74 -13.21 -5.43
N PHE A 83 1.69 -12.56 -5.95
CA PHE A 83 0.95 -11.53 -5.23
C PHE A 83 0.16 -12.13 -4.06
N LEU A 84 -0.48 -13.29 -4.25
CA LEU A 84 -1.24 -13.95 -3.19
C LEU A 84 -0.32 -14.40 -2.05
N VAL A 85 0.83 -14.99 -2.36
CA VAL A 85 1.87 -15.32 -1.37
C VAL A 85 2.37 -14.08 -0.63
N LEU A 86 2.57 -12.97 -1.34
CA LEU A 86 2.96 -11.69 -0.74
C LEU A 86 1.88 -11.21 0.24
N ALA A 87 0.61 -11.17 -0.18
CA ALA A 87 -0.51 -10.75 0.65
C ALA A 87 -0.64 -11.63 1.90
N GLU A 88 -0.53 -12.95 1.76
CA GLU A 88 -0.54 -13.89 2.89
C GLU A 88 0.60 -13.62 3.88
N SER A 89 1.80 -13.29 3.39
CA SER A 89 2.94 -12.97 4.26
C SER A 89 2.74 -11.68 5.06
N VAL A 90 2.05 -10.70 4.48
CA VAL A 90 1.79 -9.39 5.09
C VAL A 90 0.59 -9.43 6.04
N ARG A 91 -0.38 -10.32 5.77
CA ARG A 91 -1.65 -10.44 6.50
C ARG A 91 -2.40 -9.09 6.62
N PRO A 92 -2.71 -8.42 5.49
CA PRO A 92 -3.51 -7.22 5.51
C PRO A 92 -4.95 -7.54 5.93
N GLU A 93 -5.65 -6.57 6.49
CA GLU A 93 -7.06 -6.67 6.83
C GLU A 93 -7.95 -6.73 5.57
N GLN A 94 -7.49 -6.14 4.45
CA GLN A 94 -8.16 -6.19 3.16
C GLN A 94 -7.18 -6.47 2.01
N VAL A 95 -7.63 -7.26 1.02
CA VAL A 95 -6.94 -7.44 -0.26
C VAL A 95 -7.88 -6.98 -1.37
N THR A 96 -7.42 -6.05 -2.20
CA THR A 96 -8.17 -5.55 -3.35
C THR A 96 -7.57 -6.10 -4.63
N LEU A 97 -8.28 -7.03 -5.27
CA LEU A 97 -7.83 -7.60 -6.54
C LEU A 97 -8.17 -6.63 -7.68
N VAL A 98 -7.16 -6.24 -8.45
CA VAL A 98 -7.31 -5.34 -9.60
C VAL A 98 -6.94 -6.07 -10.90
N PRO A 99 -7.60 -5.82 -12.03
CA PRO A 99 -7.31 -6.47 -13.31
C PRO A 99 -6.09 -5.84 -14.03
N ASP A 100 -5.24 -5.12 -13.30
CA ASP A 100 -4.14 -4.40 -13.88
C ASP A 100 -3.05 -5.35 -14.39
N ASP A 101 -2.80 -5.34 -15.70
CA ASP A 101 -1.63 -6.03 -16.25
C ASP A 101 -0.35 -5.46 -15.61
N PRO A 102 0.65 -6.28 -15.27
CA PRO A 102 1.90 -5.80 -14.67
C PRO A 102 2.60 -4.68 -15.46
N SER A 103 2.41 -4.63 -16.79
CA SER A 103 2.95 -3.61 -17.67
C SER A 103 2.15 -2.29 -17.67
N GLN A 104 0.91 -2.27 -17.20
CA GLN A 104 0.08 -1.06 -17.24
C GLN A 104 0.61 0.05 -16.32
N PRO A 105 0.58 1.33 -16.74
CA PRO A 105 1.09 2.45 -15.96
C PRO A 105 0.24 2.73 -14.69
N THR A 106 -1.08 2.60 -14.81
CA THR A 106 -2.09 2.81 -13.77
C THR A 106 -3.32 1.95 -14.08
N SER A 107 -4.15 1.67 -13.07
CA SER A 107 -5.47 1.07 -13.28
C SER A 107 -6.37 2.00 -14.07
N ASP A 108 -7.04 1.47 -15.08
CA ASP A 108 -7.96 2.21 -15.96
C ASP A 108 -9.29 1.48 -16.23
N HIS A 109 -9.48 0.27 -15.68
CA HIS A 109 -10.69 -0.54 -15.82
C HIS A 109 -10.91 -1.48 -14.61
N GLY A 110 -12.12 -2.03 -14.50
CA GLY A 110 -12.48 -3.06 -13.52
C GLY A 110 -12.57 -4.46 -14.15
N TRP A 111 -12.85 -5.48 -13.34
CA TRP A 111 -13.08 -6.86 -13.82
C TRP A 111 -14.32 -6.94 -14.74
N ASP A 112 -14.30 -7.87 -15.68
CA ASP A 112 -15.47 -8.34 -16.44
C ASP A 112 -16.28 -9.34 -15.58
#